data_AF-A0A433SRY6-F1
#
_entry.id   AF-A0A433SRY6-F1
#
_cell.length_a   1.000
_cell.length_b   1.000
_cell.length_c   1.000
_cell.angle_alpha   90.00
_cell.angle_beta   90.00
_cell.angle_gamma   90.00
#
_symmetry.space_group_name_H-M   'P 1'
#
loop_
_entity.id
_entity.type
_entity.pdbx_description
1 polymer ?
#
loop_
_entity_poly.entity_id
_entity_poly.type
_entity_poly.pdbx_seq_one_letter_code
_entity_poly.pdbx_strand_id
1 'polypeptide(L)'
;MWCIYLCAFSGRAAEAFDMLDFAVLSQHLLKYIGLFDGMDKGNTGKISLDSLQQILSDTVSPSLVSDSALWDEALDSISADYSSEVSKVVFIAHIPLFLSLEAAFK
;
A
#
# COMPACT_ATOMS: atom_id res chain seq x y z
N MET A 1 -3.20 8.63 -20.26
CA MET A 1 -3.18 7.19 -20.59
C MET A 1 -2.89 6.39 -19.31
N TRP A 2 -3.79 6.48 -18.32
CA TRP A 2 -3.68 5.82 -17.00
C TRP A 2 -4.67 4.65 -16.84
N CYS A 3 -5.59 4.47 -17.79
CA CYS A 3 -6.70 3.51 -17.69
C CYS A 3 -6.29 2.03 -17.81
N ILE A 4 -5.06 1.71 -18.26
CA ILE A 4 -4.69 0.31 -18.54
C ILE A 4 -4.28 -0.44 -17.26
N TYR A 5 -3.80 0.27 -16.22
CA TYR A 5 -3.45 -0.35 -14.93
C TYR A 5 -4.62 -0.46 -13.95
N LEU A 6 -5.76 0.18 -14.23
CA LEU A 6 -6.95 0.12 -13.37
C LEU A 6 -7.66 -1.24 -13.41
N CYS A 7 -7.47 -2.04 -14.47
CA CYS A 7 -8.12 -3.35 -14.57
C CYS A 7 -7.49 -4.44 -13.68
N ALA A 8 -6.32 -4.17 -13.07
CA ALA A 8 -5.69 -5.07 -12.11
C ALA A 8 -6.06 -4.75 -10.64
N PHE A 9 -6.80 -3.67 -10.40
CA PHE A 9 -7.23 -3.26 -9.06
C PHE A 9 -8.54 -3.96 -8.70
N SER A 10 -8.48 -4.97 -7.83
CA SER A 10 -9.66 -5.63 -7.27
C SER A 10 -10.45 -4.69 -6.34
N GLY A 11 -11.73 -5.00 -6.16
CA GLY A 11 -12.81 -4.07 -5.76
C GLY A 11 -12.53 -3.10 -4.60
N ARG A 12 -11.79 -3.50 -3.57
CA ARG A 12 -11.54 -2.64 -2.39
C ARG A 12 -10.65 -1.44 -2.67
N ALA A 13 -9.66 -1.59 -3.54
CA ALA A 13 -8.75 -0.50 -3.81
C ALA A 13 -9.36 0.54 -4.76
N ALA A 14 -10.33 0.13 -5.60
CA ALA A 14 -11.19 1.04 -6.34
C ALA A 14 -12.20 1.75 -5.41
N GLU A 15 -12.84 1.03 -4.49
CA GLU A 15 -13.76 1.61 -3.50
C GLU A 15 -13.06 2.59 -2.55
N ALA A 16 -11.82 2.28 -2.13
CA ALA A 16 -11.01 3.17 -1.31
C ALA A 16 -10.66 4.48 -2.03
N PHE A 17 -10.52 4.44 -3.37
CA PHE A 17 -10.22 5.61 -4.18
C PHE A 17 -11.36 6.63 -4.16
N ASP A 18 -12.62 6.18 -4.17
CA ASP A 18 -13.80 7.05 -4.12
C ASP A 18 -13.95 7.79 -2.78
N MET A 19 -13.32 7.29 -1.72
CA MET A 19 -13.35 7.89 -0.38
C MET A 19 -12.16 8.83 -0.10
N LEU A 20 -11.26 9.05 -1.08
CA LEU A 20 -10.08 9.88 -0.87
C LEU A 20 -10.38 11.37 -0.92
N ASP A 21 -9.88 12.09 0.09
CA ASP A 21 -9.74 13.54 0.00
C ASP A 21 -8.50 13.88 -0.85
N PHE A 22 -8.74 14.24 -2.11
CA PHE A 22 -7.72 14.62 -3.07
C PHE A 22 -6.91 15.85 -2.65
N ALA A 23 -7.42 16.69 -1.74
CA ALA A 23 -6.69 17.85 -1.25
C ALA A 23 -5.48 17.43 -0.40
N VAL A 24 -5.59 16.34 0.35
CA VAL A 24 -4.51 15.79 1.19
C VAL A 24 -3.81 14.59 0.57
N LEU A 25 -4.39 13.99 -0.48
CA LEU A 25 -3.82 12.83 -1.17
C LEU A 25 -2.36 13.03 -1.60
N SER A 26 -2.01 14.23 -2.10
CA SER A 26 -0.63 14.55 -2.48
C SER A 26 0.36 14.43 -1.32
N GLN A 27 -0.03 14.86 -0.11
CA GLN A 27 0.80 14.76 1.09
C GLN A 27 0.93 13.30 1.54
N HIS A 28 -0.15 12.54 1.48
CA HIS A 28 -0.14 11.11 1.79
C HIS A 28 0.73 10.32 0.79
N LEU A 29 0.60 10.59 -0.51
CA LEU A 29 1.44 9.98 -1.54
C LEU A 29 2.93 10.27 -1.27
N LEU A 30 3.29 11.53 -0.98
CA LEU A 30 4.66 11.89 -0.65
C LEU A 30 5.17 11.19 0.61
N LYS A 31 4.34 11.08 1.65
CA LYS A 31 4.67 10.33 2.89
C LYS A 31 4.99 8.88 2.56
N TYR A 32 4.08 8.17 1.89
CA TYR A 32 4.25 6.74 1.58
C TYR A 32 5.40 6.48 0.59
N ILE A 33 5.59 7.35 -0.41
CA ILE A 33 6.75 7.26 -1.32
C ILE A 33 8.06 7.45 -0.55
N GLY A 34 8.12 8.41 0.38
CA GLY A 34 9.31 8.61 1.21
C GLY A 34 9.63 7.40 2.09
N LEU A 35 8.60 6.72 2.62
CA LEU A 35 8.78 5.49 3.40
C LEU A 35 9.28 4.33 2.54
N PHE A 36 8.74 4.19 1.33
CA PHE A 36 9.23 3.21 0.36
C PHE A 36 10.71 3.44 0.05
N ASP A 37 11.08 4.68 -0.28
CA ASP A 37 12.45 5.05 -0.63
C ASP A 37 13.43 4.87 0.55
N GLY A 38 12.95 5.02 1.79
CA GLY A 38 13.73 4.72 2.99
C GLY A 38 14.04 3.22 3.17
N MET A 39 13.16 2.34 2.67
CA MET A 39 13.33 0.89 2.74
C MET A 39 14.08 0.32 1.52
N ASP A 40 13.92 0.91 0.34
CA ASP A 40 14.66 0.53 -0.89
C ASP A 40 16.10 1.07 -0.88
N LYS A 41 16.91 0.59 0.07
CA LYS A 41 18.32 1.00 0.24
C LYS A 41 19.20 0.71 -0.97
N GLY A 42 18.78 -0.22 -1.83
CA GLY A 42 19.47 -0.57 -3.07
C GLY A 42 19.06 0.26 -4.28
N ASN A 43 18.06 1.14 -4.14
CA ASN A 43 17.43 1.88 -5.24
C ASN A 43 17.04 0.95 -6.41
N THR A 44 16.50 -0.22 -6.06
CA THR A 44 16.12 -1.28 -6.99
C THR A 44 14.72 -1.09 -7.55
N GLY A 45 13.96 -0.14 -7.00
CA GLY A 45 12.55 0.09 -7.29
C GLY A 45 11.63 -0.96 -6.67
N LYS A 46 12.14 -1.76 -5.71
CA LYS A 46 11.43 -2.85 -5.06
C LYS A 46 11.75 -2.91 -3.57
N ILE A 47 10.82 -3.41 -2.77
CA ILE A 47 11.01 -3.70 -1.34
C ILE A 47 10.55 -5.13 -1.02
N SER A 48 11.11 -5.73 0.03
CA SER A 48 10.63 -7.03 0.51
C SER A 48 9.26 -6.93 1.19
N LEU A 49 8.57 -8.07 1.32
CA LEU A 49 7.33 -8.14 2.10
C LEU A 49 7.54 -7.73 3.57
N ASP A 50 8.68 -8.09 4.17
CA ASP A 50 9.01 -7.66 5.53
C ASP A 50 9.12 -6.13 5.65
N SER A 51 9.68 -5.49 4.63
CA SER A 51 9.79 -4.02 4.58
C SER A 51 8.42 -3.37 4.42
N LEU A 52 7.55 -3.96 3.59
CA LEU A 52 6.15 -3.54 3.46
C LEU A 52 5.40 -3.65 4.79
N GLN A 53 5.56 -4.79 5.48
CA GLN A 53 4.95 -5.05 6.79
C GLN A 53 5.39 -4.02 7.82
N GLN A 54 6.68 -3.68 7.84
CA GLN A 54 7.20 -2.64 8.71
C GLN A 54 6.58 -1.26 8.40
N ILE A 55 6.52 -0.86 7.12
CA ILE A 55 5.88 0.40 6.72
C ILE A 55 4.42 0.47 7.19
N LEU A 56 3.66 -0.61 7.01
CA LEU A 56 2.24 -0.65 7.37
C LEU A 56 2.04 -0.70 8.90
N SER A 57 2.89 -1.40 9.64
CA SER A 57 2.91 -1.36 11.11
C SER A 57 3.16 0.07 11.63
N ASP A 58 4.11 0.78 11.03
CA ASP A 58 4.53 2.10 11.48
C ASP A 58 3.53 3.21 11.10
N THR A 59 2.74 3.01 10.03
CA THR A 59 1.84 4.05 9.49
C THR A 59 0.36 3.84 9.76
N VAL A 60 -0.12 2.59 9.69
CA VAL A 60 -1.54 2.26 9.81
C VAL A 60 -1.85 1.91 11.25
N SER A 61 -1.30 0.80 11.73
CA SER A 61 -1.40 0.38 13.13
C SER A 61 -0.54 -0.87 13.34
N PRO A 62 0.16 -1.00 14.48
CA PRO A 62 0.80 -2.26 14.88
C PRO A 62 -0.19 -3.43 14.99
N SER A 63 -1.48 -3.13 15.23
CA SER A 63 -2.55 -4.12 15.30
C SER A 63 -2.88 -4.75 13.94
N LEU A 64 -2.65 -4.04 12.83
CA LEU A 64 -2.84 -4.58 11.48
C LEU A 64 -1.92 -5.79 11.24
N VAL A 65 -0.68 -5.69 11.72
CA VAL A 65 0.31 -6.76 11.59
C VAL A 65 0.10 -7.88 12.60
N SER A 66 -0.59 -7.58 13.70
CA SER A 66 -0.94 -8.57 14.73
C SER A 66 -2.13 -9.43 14.33
N ASP A 67 -3.01 -8.93 13.45
CA ASP A 67 -4.13 -9.67 12.88
C ASP A 67 -3.72 -10.33 11.56
N SER A 68 -3.36 -11.61 11.63
CA SER A 68 -2.89 -12.36 10.46
C SER A 68 -3.92 -12.40 9.33
N ALA A 69 -5.22 -12.37 9.62
CA ALA A 69 -6.25 -12.42 8.59
C ALA A 69 -6.32 -11.12 7.79
N LEU A 70 -6.22 -9.97 8.47
CA LEU A 70 -6.19 -8.66 7.80
C LEU A 70 -4.88 -8.43 7.04
N TRP A 71 -3.76 -8.93 7.58
CA TRP A 71 -2.49 -8.91 6.89
C TRP A 71 -2.52 -9.76 5.62
N ASP A 72 -3.00 -10.99 5.70
CA ASP A 72 -3.09 -11.90 4.55
C ASP A 72 -4.03 -11.34 3.47
N GLU A 73 -5.18 -10.74 3.86
CA GLU A 73 -6.09 -10.08 2.92
C GLU A 73 -5.44 -8.88 2.22
N ALA A 74 -4.70 -8.04 2.96
CA ALA A 74 -3.98 -6.91 2.39
C ALA A 74 -2.86 -7.39 1.45
N LEU A 75 -2.17 -8.46 1.82
CA LEU A 75 -1.10 -9.06 1.03
C LEU A 75 -1.63 -9.69 -0.26
N ASP A 76 -2.78 -10.36 -0.22
CA ASP A 76 -3.46 -10.92 -1.39
C ASP A 76 -3.88 -9.82 -2.38
N SER A 77 -4.27 -8.65 -1.88
CA SER A 77 -4.56 -7.50 -2.74
C SER A 77 -3.30 -6.94 -3.42
N ILE A 78 -2.17 -6.87 -2.72
CA ILE A 78 -0.95 -6.21 -3.19
C ILE A 78 -0.09 -7.15 -4.05
N SER A 79 -0.02 -8.44 -3.68
CA SER A 79 0.86 -9.45 -4.28
C SER A 79 0.11 -10.37 -5.25
N ALA A 80 -0.54 -9.79 -6.25
CA ALA A 80 -1.25 -10.55 -7.28
C ALA A 80 -0.40 -11.65 -7.97
N ASP A 81 0.93 -11.52 -7.92
CA ASP A 81 1.89 -12.45 -8.53
C ASP A 81 2.64 -13.35 -7.52
N TYR A 82 2.29 -13.35 -6.23
CA TYR A 82 3.02 -14.09 -5.17
C TYR A 82 4.53 -13.82 -5.10
N SER A 83 4.98 -12.65 -5.58
CA SER A 83 6.38 -12.26 -5.50
C SER A 83 6.76 -11.92 -4.07
N SER A 84 7.96 -12.34 -3.64
CA SER A 84 8.54 -11.97 -2.34
C SER A 84 8.94 -10.49 -2.24
N GLU A 85 8.71 -9.73 -3.30
CA GLU A 85 9.05 -8.31 -3.43
C GLU A 85 7.85 -7.54 -4.00
N VAL A 86 7.70 -6.29 -3.58
CA VAL A 86 6.70 -5.36 -4.11
C VAL A 86 7.41 -4.23 -4.85
N SER A 87 7.01 -4.01 -6.10
CA SER A 87 7.54 -2.88 -6.89
C SER A 87 6.96 -1.55 -6.43
N LYS A 88 7.70 -0.47 -6.64
CA LYS A 88 7.26 0.89 -6.30
C LYS A 88 5.92 1.27 -6.96
N VAL A 89 5.69 0.81 -8.19
CA VAL A 89 4.44 1.07 -8.91
C VAL A 89 3.26 0.36 -8.25
N VAL A 90 3.42 -0.92 -7.90
CA VAL A 90 2.39 -1.70 -7.19
C VAL A 90 2.12 -1.09 -5.82
N PHE A 91 3.16 -0.72 -5.08
CA PHE A 91 3.03 -0.07 -3.79
C PHE A 91 2.26 1.25 -3.86
N ILE A 92 2.64 2.15 -4.78
CA ILE A 92 1.97 3.45 -4.95
C ILE A 92 0.50 3.27 -5.31
N ALA A 93 0.20 2.32 -6.19
CA ALA A 93 -1.16 2.08 -6.62
C ALA A 93 -2.06 1.65 -5.44
N HIS A 94 -1.50 0.98 -4.42
CA HIS A 94 -2.23 0.52 -3.22
C HIS A 94 -2.26 1.53 -2.07
N ILE A 95 -1.68 2.73 -2.22
CA ILE A 95 -1.78 3.79 -1.19
C ILE A 95 -3.23 4.12 -0.79
N PRO A 96 -4.23 4.20 -1.70
CA PRO A 96 -5.63 4.37 -1.33
C PRO A 96 -6.12 3.33 -0.32
N LEU A 97 -5.76 2.06 -0.51
CA LEU A 97 -6.09 0.98 0.42
C LEU A 97 -5.44 1.22 1.79
N PHE A 98 -4.16 1.59 1.83
CA PHE A 98 -3.46 1.87 3.11
C PHE A 98 -4.12 3.01 3.88
N LEU A 99 -4.55 4.06 3.17
CA LEU A 99 -5.27 5.18 3.77
C LEU A 99 -6.64 4.77 4.32
N SER A 100 -7.36 3.91 3.60
CA SER A 100 -8.64 3.37 4.08
C SER A 100 -8.47 2.54 5.35
N LEU A 101 -7.37 1.77 5.44
CA LEU A 101 -7.03 1.02 6.65
C LEU A 101 -6.62 1.98 7.78
N GLU A 102 -5.80 2.99 7.52
CA GLU A 102 -5.42 4.01 8.52
C GLU A 102 -6.65 4.71 9.11
N ALA A 103 -7.66 4.99 8.28
CA ALA A 103 -8.92 5.57 8.72
C ALA A 103 -9.78 4.61 9.56
N ALA A 104 -9.72 3.30 9.30
CA ALA A 104 -10.46 2.28 10.06
C ALA A 104 -9.88 2.00 11.45
N PHE A 105 -8.59 2.27 11.66
CA PHE A 105 -7.87 2.06 12.94
C PHE A 105 -7.72 3.34 13.80
N LYS A 106 -8.23 4.48 13.35
CA LYS A 106 -8.30 5.74 14.13
C LYS A 106 -9.64 5.88 14.85
#